data_AF-A0A7W2N6S2-F1
#
_entry.id   AF-A0A7W2N6S2-F1
#
_cell.length_a   1.000
_cell.length_b   1.000
_cell.length_c   1.000
_cell.angle_alpha   90.00
_cell.angle_beta   90.00
_cell.angle_gamma   90.00
#
_symmetry.space_group_name_H-M   'P 1'
#
loop_
_entity.id
_entity.type
_entity.pdbx_description
1 polymer ?
#
loop_
_entity_poly.entity_id
_entity_poly.type
_entity_poly.pdbx_seq_one_letter_code
_entity_poly.pdbx_strand_id
1 'polypeptide(L)'
;MDSSENQFQELAAHIVSRINKILADDKDLLPLGLSLHRSGSVEAHISTTEEANDFSGQLNLLQKVLSSKVLEGNIVATSISYPDFENNVVIAFVENNENFCAKLLIPVNTESIPFLVIEDVEIEDGMIYVFPECA
;
A
#
# COMPACT_ATOMS: atom_id res chain seq x y z
N MET A 1 23.02 -4.47 -15.39
CA MET A 1 21.65 -4.18 -14.91
C MET A 1 21.51 -2.69 -14.89
N ASP A 2 20.45 -2.18 -15.51
CA ASP A 2 20.23 -0.74 -15.68
C ASP A 2 19.82 -0.12 -14.34
N SER A 3 20.33 1.06 -13.99
CA SER A 3 20.02 1.71 -12.70
C SER A 3 18.52 1.94 -12.53
N SER A 4 17.84 2.24 -13.63
CA SER A 4 16.39 2.40 -13.71
C SER A 4 15.61 1.13 -13.36
N GLU A 5 16.06 -0.03 -13.85
CA GLU A 5 15.40 -1.32 -13.60
C GLU A 5 15.46 -1.69 -12.11
N ASN A 6 16.63 -1.49 -11.48
CA ASN A 6 16.81 -1.74 -10.04
C ASN A 6 15.89 -0.85 -9.19
N GLN A 7 15.79 0.44 -9.52
CA GLN A 7 14.92 1.39 -8.81
C GLN A 7 13.45 0.99 -8.89
N PHE A 8 12.98 0.57 -10.08
CA PHE A 8 11.60 0.11 -10.25
C PHE A 8 11.31 -1.21 -9.55
N GLN A 9 12.26 -2.15 -9.56
CA GLN A 9 12.14 -3.41 -8.81
C GLN A 9 12.06 -3.15 -7.30
N GLU A 10 12.87 -2.22 -6.79
CA GLU A 10 12.85 -1.83 -5.37
C GLU A 10 11.51 -1.19 -4.98
N LEU A 11 11.02 -0.22 -5.76
CA LEU A 11 9.68 0.33 -5.57
C LEU A 11 8.60 -0.74 -5.62
N ALA A 12 8.64 -1.64 -6.61
CA ALA A 12 7.68 -2.73 -6.73
C ALA A 12 7.66 -3.63 -5.49
N ALA A 13 8.82 -4.01 -4.95
CA ALA A 13 8.91 -4.81 -3.74
C ALA A 13 8.27 -4.11 -2.53
N HIS A 14 8.49 -2.80 -2.38
CA HIS A 14 7.87 -2.01 -1.32
C HIS A 14 6.36 -1.83 -1.49
N ILE A 15 5.89 -1.64 -2.74
CA ILE A 15 4.46 -1.56 -3.07
C ILE A 15 3.77 -2.87 -2.68
N VAL A 16 4.28 -4.01 -3.18
CA VAL A 16 3.71 -5.34 -2.91
C VAL A 16 3.68 -5.64 -1.40
N SER A 17 4.79 -5.40 -0.70
CA SER A 17 4.87 -5.65 0.74
C SER A 17 3.83 -4.84 1.53
N ARG A 18 3.62 -3.58 1.18
CA ARG A 18 2.67 -2.69 1.87
C ARG A 18 1.22 -3.06 1.55
N ILE A 19 0.91 -3.30 0.28
CA ILE A 19 -0.43 -3.73 -0.15
C ILE A 19 -0.82 -5.02 0.56
N ASN A 20 0.06 -6.04 0.55
CA ASN A 20 -0.22 -7.30 1.22
C ASN A 20 -0.52 -7.11 2.71
N LYS A 21 0.20 -6.21 3.38
CA LYS A 21 -0.06 -5.89 4.80
C LYS A 21 -1.41 -5.20 5.00
N ILE A 22 -1.77 -4.24 4.12
CA ILE A 22 -3.05 -3.52 4.20
C ILE A 22 -4.22 -4.49 3.96
N LEU A 23 -4.11 -5.34 2.94
CA LEU A 23 -5.12 -6.34 2.61
C LEU A 23 -5.26 -7.40 3.72
N ALA A 24 -4.15 -7.82 4.34
CA ALA A 24 -4.20 -8.77 5.46
C ALA A 24 -4.85 -8.18 6.73
N ASP A 25 -4.81 -6.85 6.89
CA ASP A 25 -5.46 -6.13 7.99
C ASP A 25 -6.96 -5.86 7.72
N ASP A 26 -7.51 -6.35 6.60
CA ASP A 26 -8.89 -6.07 6.12
C ASP A 26 -9.23 -4.57 6.08
N LYS A 27 -8.25 -3.78 5.64
CA LYS A 27 -8.38 -2.32 5.50
C LYS A 27 -8.60 -1.93 4.05
N ASP A 28 -9.36 -0.87 3.86
CA ASP A 28 -9.50 -0.23 2.56
C ASP A 28 -8.13 0.17 2.01
N LEU A 29 -7.85 -0.28 0.79
CA LEU A 29 -6.62 0.10 0.11
C LEU A 29 -6.78 1.50 -0.49
N LEU A 30 -6.31 2.51 0.24
CA LEU A 30 -6.24 3.88 -0.26
C LEU A 30 -5.08 4.05 -1.25
N PRO A 31 -5.14 5.07 -2.13
CA PRO A 31 -4.00 5.44 -2.96
C PRO A 31 -2.72 5.65 -2.12
N LEU A 32 -1.63 5.06 -2.59
CA LEU A 32 -0.33 5.04 -1.94
C LEU A 32 0.73 5.65 -2.85
N GLY A 33 1.37 6.72 -2.38
CA GLY A 33 2.56 7.30 -2.96
C GLY A 33 3.82 6.79 -2.26
N LEU A 34 4.88 6.48 -3.01
CA LEU A 34 6.21 6.18 -2.44
C LEU A 34 7.28 7.07 -3.06
N SER A 35 8.31 7.37 -2.28
CA SER A 35 9.56 7.97 -2.75
C SER A 35 10.75 7.10 -2.35
N LEU A 36 11.60 6.78 -3.32
CA LEU A 36 12.87 6.09 -3.12
C LEU A 36 13.99 7.14 -3.09
N HIS A 37 14.70 7.20 -1.97
CA HIS A 37 15.82 8.12 -1.79
C HIS A 37 17.11 7.51 -2.31
N ARG A 38 18.08 8.36 -2.65
CA ARG A 38 19.43 7.91 -3.07
C ARG A 38 20.15 7.06 -2.01
N SER A 39 19.77 7.20 -0.74
CA SER A 39 20.23 6.37 0.38
C SER A 39 19.67 4.93 0.39
N GLY A 40 18.68 4.62 -0.46
CA GLY A 40 17.94 3.35 -0.43
C GLY A 40 16.78 3.34 0.58
N SER A 41 16.49 4.46 1.25
CA SER A 41 15.32 4.56 2.13
C SER A 41 14.06 4.88 1.33
N VAL A 42 12.92 4.31 1.76
CA VAL A 42 11.61 4.55 1.15
C VAL A 42 10.67 5.27 2.12
N GLU A 43 10.18 6.43 1.72
CA GLU A 43 9.08 7.12 2.43
C GLU A 43 7.74 6.76 1.77
N ALA A 44 6.69 6.65 2.58
CA ALA A 44 5.34 6.36 2.14
C ALA A 44 4.41 7.55 2.43
N HIS A 45 3.55 7.85 1.48
CA HIS A 45 2.58 8.93 1.52
C HIS A 45 1.20 8.34 1.23
N ILE A 46 0.25 8.55 2.14
CA ILE A 46 -1.13 8.08 1.99
C ILE A 46 -2.00 9.32 2.01
N SER A 47 -2.89 9.45 1.02
CA SER A 47 -3.91 10.49 1.07
C SER A 47 -5.03 10.01 1.97
N THR A 48 -5.33 10.75 3.02
CA THR A 48 -6.47 10.44 3.89
C THR A 48 -7.74 11.05 3.31
N THR A 49 -8.89 10.44 3.64
CA THR A 49 -10.22 10.92 3.20
C THR A 49 -10.59 12.29 3.80
N GLU A 50 -9.89 12.74 4.83
CA GLU A 50 -10.05 14.08 5.43
C GLU A 50 -9.43 15.20 4.58
N GLU A 51 -8.42 14.87 3.76
CA GLU A 51 -7.67 15.85 2.95
C GLU A 51 -8.21 15.97 1.51
N ALA A 52 -8.90 14.94 1.03
CA ALA A 52 -9.50 14.90 -0.30
C ALA A 52 -10.80 14.08 -0.30
N ASN A 53 -11.88 14.72 -0.75
CA ASN A 53 -13.24 14.17 -0.69
C ASN A 53 -13.52 13.07 -1.75
N ASP A 54 -12.68 12.95 -2.78
CA ASP A 54 -12.84 11.97 -3.84
C ASP A 54 -11.49 11.36 -4.28
N PHE A 55 -11.57 10.23 -5.00
CA PHE A 55 -10.42 9.49 -5.47
C PHE A 55 -9.48 10.33 -6.37
N SER A 56 -10.05 11.17 -7.23
CA SER A 56 -9.29 12.09 -8.09
C SER A 56 -8.49 13.09 -7.24
N GLY A 57 -9.12 13.68 -6.23
CA GLY A 57 -8.48 14.57 -5.27
C GLY A 57 -7.34 13.90 -4.52
N GLN A 58 -7.51 12.63 -4.11
CA GLN A 58 -6.47 11.86 -3.42
C GLN A 58 -5.24 11.65 -4.31
N LEU A 59 -5.43 11.27 -5.57
CA LEU A 59 -4.34 11.12 -6.54
C LEU A 59 -3.62 12.44 -6.81
N ASN A 60 -4.38 13.54 -6.99
CA ASN A 60 -3.81 14.87 -7.21
C ASN A 60 -3.00 15.35 -5.99
N LEU A 61 -3.46 15.05 -4.77
CA LEU A 61 -2.74 15.37 -3.55
C LEU A 61 -1.40 14.60 -3.48
N LEU A 62 -1.42 13.29 -3.71
CA LEU A 62 -0.21 12.47 -3.74
C LEU A 62 0.79 12.97 -4.79
N GLN A 63 0.31 13.27 -6.00
CA GLN A 63 1.15 13.82 -7.06
C GLN A 63 1.79 15.14 -6.63
N LYS A 64 1.03 16.05 -6.00
CA LYS A 64 1.55 17.32 -5.50
C LYS A 64 2.62 17.10 -4.42
N VAL A 65 2.36 16.22 -3.46
CA VAL A 65 3.29 15.89 -2.36
C VAL A 65 4.60 15.34 -2.92
N LEU A 66 4.52 14.32 -3.79
CA LEU A 66 5.69 13.70 -4.41
C LEU A 66 6.46 14.71 -5.27
N SER A 67 5.75 15.55 -6.04
CA SER A 67 6.40 16.59 -6.85
C SER A 67 7.17 17.58 -5.98
N SER A 68 6.59 18.03 -4.86
CA SER A 68 7.28 18.91 -3.92
C SER A 68 8.52 18.24 -3.30
N LYS A 69 8.41 16.96 -2.95
CA LYS A 69 9.50 16.16 -2.39
C LYS A 69 10.66 15.96 -3.36
N VAL A 70 10.38 15.71 -4.65
CA VAL A 70 11.42 15.53 -5.68
C VAL A 70 12.28 16.79 -5.83
N LEU A 71 11.71 17.98 -5.64
CA LEU A 71 12.45 19.25 -5.67
C LEU A 71 13.51 19.38 -4.56
N GLU A 72 13.42 18.57 -3.49
CA GLU A 72 14.44 18.51 -2.43
C GLU A 72 15.73 17.79 -2.88
N GLY A 73 15.73 17.15 -4.07
CA GLY A 73 16.93 16.69 -4.78
C GLY A 73 17.49 15.33 -4.35
N ASN A 74 16.88 14.67 -3.37
CA ASN A 74 17.39 13.42 -2.77
C ASN A 74 16.65 12.16 -3.23
N ILE A 75 15.61 12.31 -4.03
CA ILE A 75 14.77 11.22 -4.55
C ILE A 75 15.30 10.76 -5.90
N VAL A 76 15.38 9.44 -6.08
CA VAL A 76 15.81 8.80 -7.32
C VAL A 76 14.65 8.17 -8.09
N ALA A 77 13.58 7.78 -7.41
CA ALA A 77 12.36 7.30 -8.05
C ALA A 77 11.13 7.50 -7.17
N THR A 78 9.95 7.54 -7.79
CA THR A 78 8.66 7.68 -7.12
C THR A 78 7.64 6.70 -7.68
N SER A 79 6.58 6.47 -6.93
CA SER A 79 5.42 5.73 -7.43
C SER A 79 4.12 6.26 -6.90
N ILE A 80 3.04 6.13 -7.67
CA ILE A 80 1.66 6.25 -7.20
C ILE A 80 0.94 4.96 -7.54
N SER A 81 0.30 4.35 -6.55
CA SER A 81 -0.43 3.11 -6.68
C SER A 81 -1.83 3.21 -6.12
N TYR A 82 -2.79 2.48 -6.71
CA TYR A 82 -4.18 2.47 -6.30
C TYR A 82 -4.88 1.17 -6.73
N PRO A 83 -5.93 0.72 -6.00
CA PRO A 83 -6.67 -0.47 -6.38
C PRO A 83 -7.53 -0.24 -7.62
N ASP A 84 -7.62 -1.28 -8.44
CA ASP A 84 -8.61 -1.50 -9.48
C ASP A 84 -9.19 -2.91 -9.28
N PHE A 85 -10.03 -3.03 -8.24
CA PHE A 85 -10.60 -4.31 -7.83
C PHE A 85 -11.64 -4.86 -8.82
N GLU A 86 -12.22 -4.02 -9.69
CA GLU A 86 -13.05 -4.49 -10.80
C GLU A 86 -12.25 -5.42 -11.73
N ASN A 87 -10.94 -5.18 -11.85
CA ASN A 87 -10.02 -5.98 -12.64
C ASN A 87 -9.09 -6.86 -11.79
N ASN A 88 -9.33 -6.98 -10.47
CA ASN A 88 -8.50 -7.74 -9.54
C ASN A 88 -7.01 -7.36 -9.59
N VAL A 89 -6.70 -6.07 -9.74
CA VAL A 89 -5.32 -5.58 -9.78
C VAL A 89 -5.13 -4.35 -8.90
N VAL A 90 -3.89 -4.12 -8.47
CA VAL A 90 -3.41 -2.80 -8.10
C VAL A 90 -2.57 -2.26 -9.25
N ILE A 91 -2.89 -1.04 -9.66
CA ILE A 91 -2.14 -0.33 -10.67
C ILE A 91 -1.10 0.52 -9.94
N ALA A 92 0.16 0.46 -10.38
CA ALA A 92 1.19 1.39 -9.92
C ALA A 92 1.88 2.05 -11.10
N PHE A 93 1.95 3.37 -11.09
CA PHE A 93 2.81 4.14 -11.97
C PHE A 93 4.11 4.43 -11.25
N VAL A 94 5.23 4.10 -11.89
CA VAL A 94 6.58 4.36 -11.38
C VAL A 94 7.30 5.30 -12.33
N GLU A 95 8.07 6.22 -11.78
CA GLU A 95 8.88 7.18 -12.51
C GLU A 95 10.23 7.34 -11.80
N ASN A 96 11.31 7.52 -12.54
CA ASN A 96 12.61 7.85 -11.97
C ASN A 96 13.11 9.24 -12.39
N ASN A 97 14.21 9.67 -11.76
CA ASN A 97 14.83 10.96 -12.03
C ASN A 97 15.53 11.07 -13.40
N GLU A 98 15.51 10.00 -14.19
CA GLU A 98 15.92 9.97 -15.60
C GLU A 98 14.72 10.12 -16.56
N ASN A 99 13.51 10.31 -16.01
CA ASN A 99 12.21 10.39 -16.71
C ASN A 99 11.81 9.09 -17.42
N PHE A 100 12.33 7.95 -16.97
CA PHE A 100 11.73 6.67 -17.36
C PHE A 100 10.45 6.48 -16.56
N CYS A 101 9.41 6.02 -17.24
CA CYS A 101 8.11 5.75 -16.65
C CYS A 101 7.66 4.34 -17.00
N ALA A 102 7.05 3.65 -16.04
CA ALA A 102 6.43 2.36 -16.26
C ALA A 102 5.09 2.23 -15.52
N LYS A 103 4.23 1.37 -16.07
CA LYS A 103 2.99 0.94 -15.43
C LYS A 103 3.13 -0.50 -14.98
N LEU A 104 2.98 -0.74 -13.69
CA LEU A 104 2.93 -2.05 -13.08
C LEU A 104 1.47 -2.45 -12.87
N LEU A 105 1.15 -3.69 -13.21
CA LEU A 105 -0.14 -4.32 -12.94
C LEU A 105 0.12 -5.46 -11.95
N ILE A 106 -0.30 -5.26 -10.70
CA ILE A 106 -0.05 -6.19 -9.60
C ILE A 106 -1.35 -6.96 -9.36
N PRO A 107 -1.44 -8.25 -9.71
CA PRO A 107 -2.66 -9.02 -9.48
C PRO A 107 -2.93 -9.15 -7.99
N VAL A 108 -4.20 -8.98 -7.61
CA VAL A 108 -4.71 -9.19 -6.26
C VAL A 108 -5.70 -10.33 -6.30
N ASN A 109 -5.48 -11.35 -5.48
CA ASN A 109 -6.50 -12.36 -5.27
C ASN A 109 -7.56 -11.79 -4.32
N THR A 110 -8.73 -11.45 -4.87
CA THR A 110 -9.89 -10.95 -4.11
C THR A 110 -10.78 -12.09 -3.61
N GLU A 111 -10.52 -13.34 -4.02
CA GLU A 111 -11.21 -14.52 -3.50
C GLU A 111 -10.66 -14.88 -2.11
N SER A 112 -11.35 -14.32 -1.10
CA SER A 112 -11.50 -14.75 0.29
C SER A 112 -10.32 -15.45 0.99
N ILE A 113 -9.76 -14.78 2.01
CA ILE A 113 -8.95 -15.42 3.06
C ILE A 113 -9.52 -14.99 4.42
N PRO A 114 -9.56 -15.85 5.45
CA PRO A 114 -10.51 -16.93 5.76
C PRO A 114 -11.80 -16.43 6.47
N PHE A 115 -12.83 -17.29 6.58
CA PHE A 115 -14.05 -17.00 7.34
C PHE A 115 -14.28 -18.00 8.49
N LEU A 116 -14.92 -17.56 9.57
CA LEU A 116 -15.38 -18.41 10.66
C LEU A 116 -16.72 -19.05 10.27
N VAL A 117 -16.79 -20.39 10.33
CA VAL A 117 -18.06 -21.12 10.19
C VAL A 117 -18.76 -21.09 11.54
N ILE A 118 -19.55 -20.04 11.81
CA ILE A 118 -20.22 -19.83 13.11
C ILE A 118 -21.23 -20.97 13.39
N GLU A 119 -21.76 -21.57 12.33
CA GLU A 119 -22.68 -22.70 12.38
C GLU A 119 -22.07 -23.95 13.03
N ASP A 120 -20.74 -24.07 13.02
CA ASP A 120 -19.97 -25.19 13.57
C ASP A 120 -19.20 -24.81 14.85
N VAL A 121 -19.54 -23.68 15.49
CA VAL A 121 -18.91 -23.28 16.75
C VAL A 121 -19.45 -24.14 17.89
N GLU A 122 -18.59 -25.00 18.44
CA GLU A 122 -18.85 -25.75 19.65
C GLU A 122 -18.38 -24.97 20.88
N ILE A 123 -19.25 -24.87 21.90
CA ILE A 123 -18.93 -24.30 23.20
C ILE A 123 -18.74 -25.46 24.17
N GLU A 124 -17.50 -25.64 24.62
CA GLU A 124 -17.15 -26.58 25.69
C GLU A 124 -16.83 -25.84 26.98
N ASP A 125 -17.02 -26.51 28.12
CA ASP A 125 -16.62 -26.00 29.42
C ASP A 125 -15.09 -25.81 29.45
N GLY A 126 -14.65 -24.55 29.42
CA GLY A 126 -13.26 -24.17 29.60
C GLY A 126 -12.98 -23.70 31.02
N MET A 127 -11.77 -23.95 31.52
CA MET A 127 -11.31 -23.38 32.78
C MET A 127 -10.21 -22.35 32.52
N ILE A 128 -10.62 -21.08 32.36
CA ILE A 128 -9.72 -19.94 32.30
C ILE A 128 -10.05 -18.99 33.46
N TYR A 129 -9.05 -18.71 34.29
CA TYR A 129 -9.13 -17.78 35.41
C TYR A 129 -8.19 -16.60 35.15
N VAL A 130 -8.67 -15.62 34.37
CA VAL A 130 -7.86 -14.44 33.95
C VAL A 130 -8.29 -13.16 34.69
N PHE A 131 -9.52 -13.10 35.19
CA PHE A 131 -10.00 -11.96 35.96
C PHE A 131 -9.90 -12.23 37.46
N PRO A 132 -9.30 -11.32 38.26
CA PRO A 132 -9.34 -11.45 39.71
C PRO A 132 -10.79 -11.30 40.22
N GLU A 133 -11.12 -12.00 41.30
CA GLU A 133 -12.41 -11.83 41.98
C GLU A 133 -12.59 -10.35 42.36
N CYS A 134 -13.77 -9.80 42.05
CA CYS A 134 -14.16 -8.49 42.55
C CYS A 134 -14.18 -8.53 44.08
N ALA A 135 -13.41 -7.65 44.72
CA ALA A 135 -13.46 -7.41 46.15
C ALA A 135 -14.82 -6.86 46.61
#